data_AF-K9Z1H9-F1
#
_entry.id   AF-K9Z1H9-F1
#
_cell.length_a   1.000
_cell.length_b   1.000
_cell.length_c   1.000
_cell.angle_alpha   90.00
_cell.angle_beta   90.00
_cell.angle_gamma   90.00
#
_symmetry.space_group_name_H-M   'P 1'
#
loop_
_entity.id
_entity.type
_entity.pdbx_description
1 polymer ?
#
loop_
_entity_poly.entity_id
_entity_poly.type
_entity_poly.pdbx_seq_one_letter_code
_entity_poly.pdbx_strand_id
1 'polypeptide(L)'
;MAEQTKFNRQDAEDLLRELQKFNNILNYEWIKVLRKWETLQSCWHDKQFEEFEPLFQKFKANYQDAENKSEEFIRFIQEQITISEERQRVLSNFQRIRNS
;
A
#
# COMPACT_ATOMS: atom_id res chain seq x y z
N MET A 1 -31.25 -7.97 -8.71
CA MET A 1 -30.94 -8.60 -7.40
C MET A 1 -29.56 -8.10 -7.02
N ALA A 2 -29.40 -7.55 -5.82
CA ALA A 2 -28.26 -6.71 -5.44
C ALA A 2 -26.91 -7.45 -5.57
N GLU A 3 -25.99 -6.89 -6.35
CA GLU A 3 -24.60 -7.32 -6.39
C GLU A 3 -23.96 -7.02 -5.02
N GLN A 4 -23.97 -8.00 -4.11
CA GLN A 4 -23.13 -7.97 -2.92
C GLN A 4 -21.68 -8.09 -3.37
N THR A 5 -20.99 -6.96 -3.49
CA THR A 5 -19.54 -6.98 -3.54
C THR A 5 -19.02 -7.57 -2.23
N LYS A 6 -18.35 -8.71 -2.41
CA LYS A 6 -17.84 -9.70 -1.44
C LYS A 6 -16.72 -9.14 -0.55
N PHE A 7 -16.92 -8.03 0.14
CA PHE A 7 -15.92 -7.48 1.05
C PHE A 7 -15.91 -8.32 2.35
N ASN A 8 -15.27 -9.49 2.29
CA ASN A 8 -15.02 -10.30 3.47
C ASN A 8 -14.03 -9.53 4.36
N ARG A 9 -14.50 -9.18 5.56
CA ARG A 9 -13.73 -8.43 6.54
C ARG A 9 -12.39 -9.11 6.88
N GLN A 10 -12.38 -10.43 7.04
CA GLN A 10 -11.17 -11.16 7.38
C GLN A 10 -10.15 -11.07 6.25
N ASP A 11 -10.58 -11.32 5.01
CA ASP A 11 -9.71 -11.25 3.83
C ASP A 11 -9.18 -9.81 3.63
N ALA A 12 -9.98 -8.79 3.94
CA ALA A 12 -9.57 -7.39 3.89
C ALA A 12 -8.54 -7.03 4.97
N GLU A 13 -8.72 -7.52 6.20
CA GLU A 13 -7.75 -7.34 7.30
C GLU A 13 -6.42 -8.04 7.00
N ASP A 14 -6.47 -9.23 6.41
CA ASP A 14 -5.28 -9.99 6.01
C ASP A 14 -4.54 -9.29 4.87
N LEU A 15 -5.26 -8.84 3.83
CA LEU A 15 -4.67 -8.05 2.74
C LEU A 15 -4.06 -6.74 3.26
N LEU A 16 -4.76 -6.02 4.15
CA LEU A 16 -4.25 -4.78 4.74
C LEU A 16 -2.92 -5.02 5.46
N ARG A 17 -2.84 -6.10 6.24
CA ARG A 17 -1.61 -6.47 6.97
C ARG A 17 -0.45 -6.75 6.02
N GLU A 18 -0.68 -7.54 4.98
CA GLU A 18 0.38 -7.86 4.02
C GLU A 18 0.78 -6.63 3.19
N LEU A 19 -0.17 -5.77 2.82
CA LEU A 19 0.11 -4.54 2.08
C LEU A 19 0.92 -3.53 2.91
N GLN A 20 0.62 -3.40 4.21
CA GLN A 20 1.41 -2.58 5.13
C GLN A 20 2.84 -3.10 5.30
N LYS A 21 3.01 -4.43 5.45
CA LYS A 21 4.34 -5.05 5.50
C LYS A 21 5.11 -4.81 4.20
N PHE A 22 4.46 -5.04 3.07
CA PHE A 22 5.04 -4.82 1.76
C PHE A 22 5.50 -3.36 1.59
N ASN A 23 4.65 -2.38 1.90
CA ASN A 23 5.00 -0.96 1.79
C ASN A 23 6.20 -0.59 2.66
N ASN A 24 6.27 -1.11 3.89
CA ASN A 24 7.41 -0.88 4.78
C ASN A 24 8.71 -1.49 4.25
N ILE A 25 8.66 -2.72 3.73
CA ILE A 25 9.82 -3.39 3.13
C ILE A 25 10.27 -2.63 1.88
N LEU A 26 9.33 -2.26 1.02
CA LEU A 26 9.57 -1.52 -0.21
C LEU A 26 10.30 -0.22 0.08
N ASN A 27 9.77 0.60 1.00
CA ASN A 27 10.38 1.87 1.41
C ASN A 27 11.79 1.65 1.98
N TYR A 28 11.94 0.72 2.92
CA TYR A 28 13.22 0.47 3.60
C TYR A 28 14.32 0.00 2.65
N GLU A 29 14.04 -0.96 1.78
CA GLU A 29 15.03 -1.46 0.83
C GLU A 29 15.31 -0.45 -0.28
N TRP A 30 14.28 0.25 -0.78
CA TRP A 30 14.46 1.24 -1.83
C TRP A 30 15.32 2.43 -1.38
N ILE A 31 15.15 2.92 -0.15
CA ILE A 31 15.99 3.98 0.43
C ILE A 31 17.48 3.59 0.43
N LYS A 32 17.81 2.32 0.73
CA LYS A 32 19.20 1.87 0.68
C LYS A 32 19.78 1.91 -0.73
N VAL A 33 18.99 1.51 -1.72
CA VAL A 33 19.40 1.54 -3.13
C VAL A 33 19.60 2.99 -3.58
N LEU A 34 18.67 3.90 -3.27
CA LEU A 34 18.79 5.33 -3.56
C LEU A 34 20.06 5.93 -2.98
N ARG A 35 20.36 5.69 -1.69
CA ARG A 35 21.58 6.23 -1.06
C ARG A 35 22.86 5.74 -1.73
N LYS A 36 22.91 4.46 -2.11
CA LYS A 36 24.07 3.90 -2.83
C LYS A 36 24.20 4.52 -4.22
N TRP A 37 23.08 4.72 -4.90
CA TRP A 37 23.05 5.38 -6.19
C TRP A 37 23.57 6.82 -6.11
N GLU A 38 23.05 7.63 -5.18
CA GLU A 38 23.49 9.01 -4.96
C GLU A 38 24.99 9.11 -4.67
N THR A 39 25.52 8.12 -3.92
CA THR A 39 26.97 8.03 -3.66
C THR A 39 27.75 7.77 -4.95
N LEU A 40 27.30 6.80 -5.76
CA LEU A 40 27.95 6.41 -7.01
C LEU A 40 27.88 7.51 -8.08
N GLN A 41 26.80 8.29 -8.14
CA GLN A 41 26.66 9.40 -9.09
C GLN A 41 27.79 10.43 -8.95
N SER A 42 28.43 10.55 -7.78
CA SER A 42 29.55 11.47 -7.61
C SER A 42 30.85 10.98 -8.25
N CYS A 43 31.02 9.67 -8.43
CA CYS A 43 32.30 9.06 -8.80
C CYS A 43 32.25 8.11 -10.01
N TRP A 44 31.06 7.84 -10.56
CA TRP A 44 30.87 6.99 -11.74
C TRP A 44 30.37 7.82 -12.92
N HIS A 45 31.20 7.97 -13.96
CA HIS A 45 30.93 8.85 -15.12
C HIS A 45 31.43 8.25 -16.44
N ASP A 46 31.30 6.94 -16.62
CA ASP A 46 31.64 6.26 -17.88
C ASP A 46 30.39 6.03 -18.76
N LYS A 47 30.57 5.34 -19.88
CA LYS A 47 29.46 5.05 -20.81
C LYS A 47 28.37 4.18 -20.18
N GLN A 48 28.74 3.29 -19.26
CA GLN A 48 27.80 2.43 -18.56
C GLN A 48 26.95 3.23 -17.58
N PHE A 49 27.50 4.28 -16.98
CA PHE A 49 26.72 5.25 -16.21
C PHE A 49 25.67 5.93 -17.08
N GLU A 50 26.04 6.43 -18.27
CA GLU A 50 25.11 7.08 -19.19
C GLU A 50 23.97 6.15 -19.65
N GLU A 51 24.25 4.86 -19.80
CA GLU A 51 23.23 3.85 -20.13
C GLU A 51 22.33 3.49 -18.94
N PHE A 52 22.91 3.42 -17.74
CA PHE A 52 22.20 2.97 -16.54
C PHE A 52 21.38 4.07 -15.86
N GLU A 53 21.85 5.33 -15.86
CA GLU A 53 21.16 6.46 -15.22
C GLU A 53 19.69 6.61 -15.68
N PRO A 54 19.36 6.62 -16.99
CA PRO A 54 17.98 6.68 -17.44
C PRO A 54 17.12 5.50 -16.97
N LEU A 55 17.71 4.31 -16.88
CA LEU A 55 17.03 3.12 -16.35
C LEU A 55 16.75 3.28 -14.85
N PHE A 56 17.73 3.78 -14.10
CA PHE A 56 17.58 4.02 -12.67
C PHE A 56 16.51 5.08 -12.37
N GLN A 57 16.43 6.15 -13.18
CA GLN A 57 15.35 7.15 -13.04
C GLN A 57 13.95 6.55 -13.27
N LYS A 58 13.81 5.58 -14.18
CA LYS A 58 12.54 4.84 -14.34
C LYS A 58 12.22 3.99 -13.12
N PHE A 59 13.21 3.33 -12.53
CA PHE A 59 13.01 2.60 -11.27
C PHE A 59 12.53 3.57 -10.18
N LYS A 60 13.20 4.70 -10.01
CA LYS A 60 12.80 5.74 -9.03
C LYS A 60 11.35 6.18 -9.20
N ALA A 61 10.93 6.49 -10.43
CA ALA A 61 9.55 6.88 -10.71
C ALA A 61 8.55 5.76 -10.37
N ASN A 62 8.83 4.53 -10.79
CA ASN A 62 7.95 3.39 -10.55
C ASN A 62 7.83 3.04 -9.06
N TYR A 63 8.93 3.12 -8.31
CA TYR A 63 8.92 2.88 -6.86
C TYR A 63 8.14 3.97 -6.11
N GLN A 64 8.29 5.23 -6.50
CA GLN A 64 7.52 6.34 -5.94
C GLN A 64 6.01 6.15 -6.19
N ASP A 65 5.63 5.75 -7.42
CA ASP A 65 4.23 5.46 -7.74
C ASP A 65 3.69 4.26 -6.95
N ALA A 66 4.47 3.19 -6.85
CA ALA A 66 4.09 2.00 -6.07
C ALA A 66 3.90 2.32 -4.58
N GLU A 67 4.75 3.15 -3.99
CA GLU A 67 4.61 3.63 -2.61
C GLU A 67 3.32 4.44 -2.44
N ASN A 68 3.10 5.45 -3.28
CA ASN A 68 1.90 6.29 -3.24
C ASN A 68 0.62 5.45 -3.38
N LYS A 69 0.60 4.51 -4.35
CA LYS A 69 -0.55 3.63 -4.58
C LYS A 69 -0.77 2.67 -3.43
N SER A 70 0.30 2.14 -2.84
CA SER A 70 0.20 1.28 -1.66
C SER A 70 -0.43 2.03 -0.49
N GLU A 71 -0.04 3.29 -0.24
CA GLU A 71 -0.65 4.13 0.80
C GLU A 71 -2.12 4.48 0.52
N GLU A 72 -2.47 4.75 -0.74
CA GLU A 72 -3.87 4.96 -1.16
C GLU A 72 -4.72 3.72 -0.86
N PHE A 73 -4.26 2.54 -1.28
CA PHE A 73 -4.99 1.29 -1.06
C PHE A 73 -5.05 0.87 0.41
N ILE A 74 -3.99 1.09 1.19
CA ILE A 74 -3.99 0.88 2.64
C ILE A 74 -5.11 1.71 3.29
N ARG A 75 -5.18 3.01 2.98
CA ARG A 75 -6.22 3.91 3.50
C ARG A 75 -7.62 3.45 3.09
N PHE A 76 -7.80 3.13 1.82
CA PHE A 76 -9.07 2.65 1.31
C PHE A 76 -9.55 1.38 2.05
N ILE A 77 -8.69 0.38 2.21
CA ILE A 77 -9.05 -0.88 2.87
C ILE A 77 -9.39 -0.63 4.35
N GLN A 78 -8.63 0.23 5.03
CA GLN A 78 -8.93 0.63 6.41
C GLN A 78 -10.32 1.26 6.53
N GLU A 79 -10.66 2.21 5.67
CA GLU A 79 -11.97 2.86 5.66
C GLU A 79 -13.11 1.85 5.43
N GLN A 80 -12.92 0.90 4.51
CA GLN A 80 -13.93 -0.13 4.24
C GLN A 80 -14.13 -1.06 5.44
N ILE A 81 -13.06 -1.42 6.15
CA ILE A 81 -13.15 -2.19 7.40
C ILE A 81 -13.94 -1.40 8.44
N THR A 82 -13.62 -0.13 8.67
CA THR A 82 -14.34 0.73 9.63
C THR A 82 -15.83 0.84 9.31
N ILE A 83 -16.20 1.09 8.05
CA ILE A 83 -17.59 1.14 7.60
C ILE A 83 -18.30 -0.19 7.87
N SER A 84 -17.64 -1.32 7.62
CA SER A 84 -18.19 -2.65 7.90
C SER A 84 -18.42 -2.87 9.39
N GLU A 85 -17.51 -2.43 10.25
CA GLU A 85 -17.65 -2.52 11.71
C GLU A 85 -18.83 -1.71 12.23
N GLU A 86 -18.97 -0.46 11.76
CA GLU A 86 -20.07 0.42 12.16
C GLU A 86 -21.43 -0.16 11.76
N ARG A 87 -21.55 -0.67 10.53
CA ARG A 87 -22.77 -1.36 10.06
C ARG A 87 -23.13 -2.53 10.96
N GLN A 88 -22.15 -3.35 11.34
CA GLN A 88 -22.37 -4.49 12.22
C GLN A 88 -22.81 -4.07 13.63
N ARG A 89 -22.23 -3.00 14.19
CA ARG A 89 -22.63 -2.44 15.49
C ARG A 89 -24.05 -1.91 15.47
N VAL A 90 -24.42 -1.14 14.44
CA VAL A 90 -25.78 -0.59 14.30
C VAL A 90 -26.81 -1.73 14.21
N LEU A 91 -26.57 -2.73 13.35
CA LEU A 91 -27.46 -3.90 13.22
C LEU A 91 -27.63 -4.66 14.55
N SER A 92 -26.53 -4.85 15.29
CA SER A 92 -26.55 -5.54 16.58
C SER A 92 -27.37 -4.76 17.63
N ASN A 93 -27.27 -3.43 17.64
CA ASN A 93 -28.04 -2.58 18.55
C ASN A 93 -29.54 -2.59 18.22
N PHE A 94 -29.91 -2.55 16.94
CA PHE A 94 -31.31 -2.67 16.51
C PHE A 94 -31.95 -4.01 16.91
N GLN A 95 -31.21 -5.12 16.82
CA GLN A 95 -31.69 -6.44 17.24
C GLN A 95 -31.90 -6.53 18.76
N ARG A 96 -31.05 -5.89 19.56
CA ARG A 96 -31.19 -5.84 21.02
C ARG A 96 -32.42 -5.05 21.46
N ILE A 97 -32.69 -3.91 20.81
CA ILE A 97 -33.87 -3.07 21.10
C ILE A 97 -35.17 -3.80 20.72
N ARG A 98 -35.18 -4.56 19.63
CA ARG A 98 -36.37 -5.30 19.17
C ARG A 98 -36.72 -6.52 20.04
N ASN A 99 -35.75 -7.08 20.76
CA ASN A 99 -35.91 -8.26 21.60
C ASN A 99 -36.05 -7.92 23.10
N SER A 100 -36.12 -6.63 23.45
CA SER A 100 -36.41 -6.13 24.81
C SER A 100 -37.84 -5.61 24.87
#